data_AF-A0A5J4R639-F1
#
_entry.id   AF-A0A5J4R639-F1
#
_cell.length_a   1.000
_cell.length_b   1.000
_cell.length_c   1.000
_cell.angle_alpha   90.00
_cell.angle_beta   90.00
_cell.angle_gamma   90.00
#
_symmetry.space_group_name_H-M   'P 1'
#
loop_
_entity.id
_entity.type
_entity.pdbx_description
1 polymer ?
#
loop_
_entity_poly.entity_id
_entity_poly.type
_entity_poly.pdbx_seq_one_letter_code
_entity_poly.pdbx_strand_id
1 'polypeptide(L)'
;KGVATVMKSIISDLTIRINEKNQPRRTAENVMNIIYVTNADMSVQLDTDDRCHLICACKTVHQVTEEHKEDVDYFNELSQSYTQVFYENLMTFLLERDISQFNPTLIPMTEAKKQLINVSRSPVDDVIMEHYEQFKQGIPIALMMNEEDTEMSNVNYQKYKKTIEDNGLIEQVVQETKDE
;
A
#
# COMPACT_ATOMS: atom_id res chain seq x y z
N LYS A 1 -7.06 -10.67 -11.18
CA LYS A 1 -6.10 -9.54 -11.01
C LYS A 1 -6.10 -9.17 -9.54
N GLY A 2 -4.94 -9.07 -8.89
CA GLY A 2 -4.87 -8.62 -7.50
C GLY A 2 -5.36 -7.16 -7.37
N VAL A 3 -5.79 -6.78 -6.18
CA VAL A 3 -6.32 -5.43 -5.89
C VAL A 3 -5.31 -4.33 -6.25
N ALA A 4 -4.02 -4.55 -5.95
CA ALA A 4 -2.94 -3.63 -6.32
C ALA A 4 -2.85 -3.38 -7.83
N THR A 5 -2.98 -4.42 -8.65
CA THR A 5 -2.97 -4.29 -10.12
C THR A 5 -4.17 -3.47 -10.62
N VAL A 6 -5.33 -3.63 -10.00
CA VAL A 6 -6.54 -2.87 -10.36
C VAL A 6 -6.37 -1.40 -9.99
N MET A 7 -5.86 -1.10 -8.80
CA MET A 7 -5.61 0.30 -8.39
C MET A 7 -4.59 1.00 -9.30
N LYS A 8 -3.49 0.32 -9.67
CA LYS A 8 -2.51 0.87 -10.62
C LYS A 8 -3.14 1.21 -11.97
N SER A 9 -4.00 0.34 -12.48
CA SER A 9 -4.76 0.57 -13.72
C SER A 9 -5.73 1.74 -13.59
N ILE A 10 -6.43 1.87 -12.46
CA ILE A 10 -7.31 3.02 -12.20
C ILE A 10 -6.54 4.36 -12.18
N ILE A 11 -5.31 4.37 -11.67
CA ILE A 11 -4.50 5.60 -11.61
C ILE A 11 -3.89 5.97 -12.96
N SER A 12 -3.52 4.98 -13.78
CA SER A 12 -2.68 5.20 -14.98
C SER A 12 -3.40 5.05 -16.32
N ASP A 13 -4.50 4.31 -16.39
CA ASP A 13 -5.20 4.07 -17.65
C ASP A 13 -5.91 5.36 -18.11
N LEU A 14 -5.81 5.67 -19.40
CA LEU A 14 -6.47 6.84 -20.01
C LEU A 14 -8.00 6.71 -20.06
N THR A 15 -8.52 5.49 -19.93
CA THR A 15 -9.96 5.22 -20.03
C THR A 15 -10.39 4.23 -18.97
N ILE A 16 -11.59 4.42 -18.43
CA ILE A 16 -12.21 3.51 -17.47
C ILE A 16 -13.48 2.88 -18.05
N ARG A 17 -13.65 1.58 -17.79
CA ARG A 17 -14.89 0.86 -18.13
C ARG A 17 -15.85 0.91 -16.94
N ILE A 18 -16.92 1.67 -17.08
CA ILE A 18 -17.92 1.87 -16.04
C ILE A 18 -19.06 0.86 -16.26
N ASN A 19 -19.34 0.07 -15.23
CA ASN A 19 -20.44 -0.89 -15.20
C ASN A 19 -21.38 -0.54 -14.05
N GLU A 20 -22.20 0.49 -14.27
CA GLU A 20 -23.16 0.98 -13.30
C GLU A 20 -24.41 0.09 -13.28
N LYS A 21 -24.99 -0.11 -12.09
CA LYS A 21 -26.15 -0.97 -11.92
C LYS A 21 -27.32 -0.45 -12.75
N ASN A 22 -27.99 -1.35 -13.47
CA ASN A 22 -29.13 -1.04 -14.34
C ASN A 22 -28.82 -0.05 -15.48
N GLN A 23 -27.55 0.10 -15.85
CA GLN A 23 -27.12 0.94 -16.96
C GLN A 23 -26.29 0.13 -17.96
N PRO A 24 -26.33 0.45 -19.26
CA PRO A 24 -25.41 -0.12 -20.22
C PRO A 24 -23.96 0.18 -19.83
N ARG A 25 -23.11 -0.82 -19.99
CA ARG A 25 -21.67 -0.65 -19.79
C ARG A 25 -21.14 0.40 -20.76
N ARG A 26 -20.37 1.36 -20.24
CA ARG A 26 -19.76 2.43 -21.03
C ARG A 26 -18.26 2.52 -20.77
N THR A 27 -17.54 3.05 -21.75
CA THR A 27 -16.13 3.46 -21.59
C THR A 27 -16.09 4.97 -21.57
N ALA A 28 -15.35 5.56 -20.63
CA ALA A 28 -15.16 6.99 -20.51
C ALA A 28 -13.67 7.32 -20.37
N GLU A 29 -13.31 8.56 -20.66
CA GLU A 29 -11.99 9.11 -20.31
C GLU A 29 -11.80 9.06 -18.79
N ASN A 30 -10.60 8.69 -18.36
CA ASN A 30 -10.24 8.67 -16.95
C ASN A 30 -9.72 10.05 -16.52
N VAL A 31 -10.51 10.74 -15.69
CA VAL A 31 -10.17 12.04 -15.11
C VAL A 31 -9.98 11.96 -13.59
N MET A 32 -9.80 10.75 -13.06
CA MET A 32 -9.76 10.54 -11.61
C MET A 32 -8.39 10.84 -11.02
N ASN A 33 -8.39 11.59 -9.91
CA ASN A 33 -7.27 11.69 -8.98
C ASN A 33 -7.73 11.13 -7.64
N ILE A 34 -6.95 10.25 -7.02
CA ILE A 34 -7.36 9.51 -5.82
C ILE A 34 -6.52 9.92 -4.62
N ILE A 35 -7.20 10.23 -3.52
CA ILE A 35 -6.60 10.46 -2.21
C ILE A 35 -7.11 9.37 -1.28
N TYR A 36 -6.20 8.58 -0.72
CA TYR A 36 -6.50 7.58 0.30
C TYR A 36 -6.17 8.14 1.69
N VAL A 37 -7.09 7.97 2.62
CA VAL A 37 -6.88 8.28 4.04
C VAL A 37 -7.15 7.03 4.84
N THR A 38 -6.21 6.65 5.70
CA THR A 38 -6.23 5.39 6.43
C THR A 38 -5.50 5.54 7.75
N ASN A 39 -6.02 4.87 8.77
CA ASN A 39 -5.35 4.73 10.07
C ASN A 39 -4.61 3.39 10.18
N ALA A 40 -4.71 2.52 9.17
CA ALA A 40 -4.02 1.24 9.16
C ALA A 40 -2.55 1.40 8.76
N ASP A 41 -1.66 0.72 9.48
CA ASP A 41 -0.21 0.74 9.22
C ASP A 41 0.16 0.18 7.84
N MET A 42 -0.66 -0.74 7.32
CA MET A 42 -0.56 -1.28 5.98
C MET A 42 -1.84 -1.01 5.19
N SER A 43 -1.76 0.00 4.31
CA SER A 43 -2.93 0.47 3.56
C SER A 43 -2.96 0.00 2.12
N VAL A 44 -1.80 -0.10 1.47
CA VAL A 44 -1.64 -0.49 0.08
C VAL A 44 -0.36 -1.29 -0.07
N GLN A 45 -0.42 -2.42 -0.77
CA GLN A 45 0.77 -3.18 -1.15
C GLN A 45 1.51 -2.43 -2.27
N LEU A 46 2.76 -2.05 -2.00
CA LEU A 46 3.60 -1.33 -2.95
C LEU A 46 4.75 -2.19 -3.45
N ASP A 47 4.99 -2.12 -4.75
CA ASP A 47 6.21 -2.69 -5.35
C ASP A 47 7.40 -1.75 -5.10
N THR A 48 8.62 -2.30 -5.15
CA THR A 48 9.86 -1.54 -4.92
C THR A 48 10.04 -0.39 -5.90
N ASP A 49 9.53 -0.53 -7.12
CA ASP A 49 9.58 0.45 -8.20
C ASP A 49 8.27 1.25 -8.34
N ASP A 50 7.44 1.30 -7.30
CA ASP A 50 6.18 2.05 -7.34
C ASP A 50 6.43 3.54 -7.64
N ARG A 51 5.82 4.03 -8.71
CA ARG A 51 5.92 5.42 -9.17
C ARG A 51 4.59 6.16 -9.19
N CYS A 52 3.50 5.56 -8.70
CA CYS A 52 2.16 6.15 -8.75
C CYS A 52 1.62 6.59 -7.40
N HIS A 53 2.23 6.18 -6.27
CA HIS A 53 1.76 6.54 -4.93
C HIS A 53 2.70 7.51 -4.23
N LEU A 54 2.18 8.68 -3.84
CA LEU A 54 2.78 9.54 -2.82
C LEU A 54 2.29 9.08 -1.45
N ILE A 55 3.20 8.67 -0.57
CA ILE A 55 2.85 8.26 0.80
C ILE A 55 3.29 9.35 1.76
N CYS A 56 2.29 10.00 2.37
CA CYS A 56 2.49 10.94 3.46
C CYS A 56 2.05 10.28 4.76
N ALA A 57 3.01 9.97 5.64
CA ALA A 57 2.65 9.70 7.02
C ALA A 57 2.30 11.04 7.67
N CYS A 58 1.00 11.34 7.69
CA CYS A 58 0.46 12.32 8.61
C CYS A 58 0.53 11.69 9.99
N LYS A 59 1.74 11.68 10.56
CA LYS A 59 1.87 11.67 12.01
C LYS A 59 1.06 12.88 12.43
N THR A 60 -0.10 12.64 13.04
CA THR A 60 -0.75 13.70 13.79
C THR A 60 0.32 14.38 14.63
N VAL A 61 0.07 15.64 14.94
CA VAL A 61 0.60 16.45 16.03
C VAL A 61 1.30 15.67 17.19
N HIS A 62 1.00 14.40 17.45
CA HIS A 62 1.70 13.43 18.30
C HIS A 62 3.21 13.20 18.07
N GLN A 63 3.86 13.69 17.01
CA GLN A 63 5.34 13.69 16.93
C GLN A 63 5.97 15.06 16.70
N VAL A 64 5.15 16.11 16.63
CA VAL A 64 5.60 17.49 16.81
C VAL A 64 5.09 17.89 18.19
N THR A 65 5.82 17.42 19.21
CA THR A 65 5.54 17.49 20.65
C THR A 65 4.30 16.70 21.12
N GLU A 66 4.43 15.96 22.23
CA GLU A 66 3.33 15.26 22.93
C GLU A 66 2.22 16.21 23.46
N GLU A 67 2.18 17.47 23.03
CA GLU A 67 1.38 18.53 23.67
C GLU A 67 -0.11 18.45 23.35
N HIS A 68 -0.51 17.93 22.19
CA HIS A 68 -1.90 18.10 21.71
C HIS A 68 -2.62 16.80 21.32
N LYS A 69 -2.18 15.66 21.85
CA LYS A 69 -2.77 14.34 21.49
C LYS A 69 -4.26 14.21 21.82
N GLU A 70 -4.72 14.99 22.78
CA GLU A 70 -6.10 15.08 23.24
C GLU A 70 -6.54 16.55 23.35
N ASP A 71 -5.93 17.46 22.57
CA ASP A 71 -6.28 18.88 22.60
C ASP A 71 -7.58 19.13 21.83
N VAL A 72 -8.67 18.76 22.51
CA VAL A 72 -10.03 18.96 22.05
C VAL A 72 -10.30 20.42 21.74
N ASP A 73 -9.71 21.36 22.48
CA ASP A 73 -9.90 22.78 22.28
C ASP A 73 -9.27 23.27 20.98
N TYR A 74 -8.04 22.85 20.68
CA TYR A 74 -7.37 23.12 19.40
C TYR A 74 -8.19 22.58 18.23
N PHE A 75 -8.64 21.32 18.29
CA PHE A 75 -9.41 20.73 17.18
C PHE A 75 -10.80 21.37 17.03
N ASN A 76 -11.42 21.78 18.15
CA ASN A 76 -12.66 22.55 18.12
C ASN A 76 -12.43 23.90 17.44
N GLU A 77 -11.40 24.67 17.84
CA GLU A 77 -11.06 25.96 17.23
C GLU A 77 -10.75 25.80 15.74
N LEU A 78 -9.92 24.81 15.38
CA LEU A 78 -9.59 24.51 13.99
C LEU A 78 -10.85 24.19 13.17
N SER A 79 -11.74 23.34 13.69
CA SER A 79 -12.98 22.99 12.99
C SER A 79 -13.94 24.18 12.82
N GLN A 80 -13.98 25.08 13.81
CA GLN A 80 -14.76 26.31 13.75
C GLN A 80 -14.16 27.35 12.80
N SER A 81 -12.84 27.29 12.56
CA SER A 81 -12.13 28.19 11.64
C SER A 81 -12.51 27.99 10.17
N TYR A 82 -13.16 26.88 9.82
CA TYR A 82 -13.64 26.54 8.47
C TYR A 82 -14.88 27.37 8.07
N THR A 83 -14.71 28.68 8.09
CA THR A 83 -15.71 29.67 7.71
C THR A 83 -15.81 29.78 6.19
N GLN A 84 -16.86 30.44 5.71
CA GLN A 84 -17.02 30.75 4.28
C GLN A 84 -15.79 31.50 3.72
N VAL A 85 -15.26 32.46 4.48
CA VAL A 85 -14.05 33.23 4.11
C VAL A 85 -12.82 32.33 3.99
N PHE A 86 -12.69 31.32 4.86
CA PHE A 86 -11.61 30.33 4.75
C PHE A 86 -11.69 29.57 3.42
N TYR A 87 -12.87 29.07 3.03
CA TYR A 87 -13.03 28.34 1.77
C TYR A 87 -12.84 29.23 0.54
N GLU A 88 -13.29 30.48 0.58
CA GLU A 88 -13.04 31.46 -0.49
C GLU A 88 -11.54 31.73 -0.67
N ASN A 89 -10.81 31.90 0.42
CA ASN A 89 -9.36 32.07 0.41
C ASN A 89 -8.65 30.81 -0.07
N LEU A 90 -9.09 29.62 0.38
CA LEU A 90 -8.53 28.34 -0.07
C LEU A 90 -8.75 28.15 -1.58
N MET A 91 -9.95 28.44 -2.08
CA MET A 91 -10.27 28.35 -3.50
C MET A 91 -9.42 29.33 -4.31
N THR A 92 -9.29 30.57 -3.84
CA THR A 92 -8.43 31.59 -4.46
C THR A 92 -6.98 31.09 -4.52
N PHE A 93 -6.45 30.58 -3.41
CA PHE A 93 -5.12 29.99 -3.36
C PHE A 93 -4.94 28.84 -4.38
N LEU A 94 -5.90 27.93 -4.47
CA LEU A 94 -5.82 26.79 -5.41
C LEU A 94 -5.91 27.23 -6.88
N LEU A 95 -6.72 28.24 -7.19
CA LEU A 95 -6.88 28.78 -8.55
C LEU A 95 -5.70 29.63 -9.01
N GLU A 96 -5.08 30.38 -8.10
CA GLU A 96 -3.96 31.28 -8.40
C GLU A 96 -2.59 30.59 -8.30
N ARG A 97 -2.54 29.36 -7.79
CA ARG A 97 -1.28 28.62 -7.66
C ARG A 97 -0.67 28.32 -9.04
N ASP A 98 0.47 28.93 -9.33
CA ASP A 98 1.27 28.55 -10.49
C ASP A 98 1.79 27.11 -10.34
N ILE A 99 1.33 26.23 -11.24
CA ILE A 99 1.72 24.83 -11.36
C ILE A 99 2.42 24.55 -12.71
N SER A 100 2.87 25.58 -13.43
CA SER A 100 3.53 25.43 -14.74
C SER A 100 4.78 24.54 -14.69
N GLN A 101 5.46 24.50 -13.54
CA GLN A 101 6.64 23.65 -13.31
C GLN A 101 6.30 22.35 -12.55
N PHE A 102 5.04 22.12 -12.20
CA PHE A 102 4.64 20.92 -11.48
C PHE A 102 4.63 19.71 -12.41
N ASN A 103 5.38 18.68 -12.06
CA ASN A 103 5.37 17.40 -12.76
C ASN A 103 4.83 16.29 -11.84
N PRO A 104 3.60 15.79 -12.08
CA PRO A 104 2.99 14.76 -11.23
C PRO A 104 3.69 13.40 -11.32
N THR A 105 4.57 13.17 -12.31
CA THR A 105 5.34 11.92 -12.41
C THR A 105 6.54 11.88 -11.47
N LEU A 106 6.94 13.02 -10.89
CA LEU A 106 8.07 13.12 -9.97
C LEU A 106 7.59 12.94 -8.53
N ILE A 107 7.29 11.68 -8.18
CA ILE A 107 6.86 11.34 -6.83
C ILE A 107 8.08 11.04 -5.94
N PRO A 108 8.27 11.79 -4.83
CA PRO A 108 9.41 11.58 -3.95
C PRO A 108 9.33 10.25 -3.17
N MET A 109 10.49 9.67 -2.88
CA MET A 109 10.61 8.50 -2.01
C MET A 109 10.67 8.92 -0.54
N THR A 110 9.50 9.09 0.08
CA THR A 110 9.38 9.45 1.50
C THR A 110 9.76 8.28 2.42
N GLU A 111 10.11 8.55 3.69
CA GLU A 111 10.39 7.49 4.67
C GLU A 111 9.18 6.57 4.88
N ALA A 112 7.98 7.14 4.90
CA ALA A 112 6.73 6.36 4.98
C ALA A 112 6.56 5.43 3.77
N LYS A 113 6.92 5.89 2.56
CA LYS A 113 6.90 5.06 1.36
C LYS A 113 7.92 3.92 1.44
N LYS A 114 9.15 4.20 1.90
CA LYS A 114 10.19 3.16 2.10
C LYS A 114 9.74 2.09 3.08
N GLN A 115 9.16 2.50 4.21
CA GLN A 115 8.61 1.58 5.21
C GLN A 115 7.51 0.72 4.61
N LEU A 116 6.55 1.32 3.89
CA LEU A 116 5.44 0.57 3.30
C LEU A 116 5.91 -0.41 2.21
N ILE A 117 6.88 -0.02 1.37
CA ILE A 117 7.54 -0.92 0.42
C ILE A 117 8.19 -2.09 1.17
N ASN A 118 8.93 -1.81 2.24
CA ASN A 118 9.65 -2.81 3.01
C ASN A 118 8.72 -3.87 3.61
N VAL A 119 7.57 -3.46 4.14
CA VAL A 119 6.56 -4.39 4.69
C VAL A 119 5.75 -5.08 3.58
N SER A 120 5.68 -4.50 2.38
CA SER A 120 5.02 -5.11 1.21
C SER A 120 5.85 -6.20 0.51
N ARG A 121 7.11 -6.41 0.91
CA ARG A 121 8.02 -7.38 0.30
C ARG A 121 7.56 -8.80 0.53
N SER A 122 7.91 -9.68 -0.41
CA SER A 122 7.65 -11.11 -0.25
C SER A 122 8.57 -11.70 0.82
N PRO A 123 8.12 -12.68 1.62
CA PRO A 123 9.00 -13.47 2.48
C PRO A 123 10.16 -14.13 1.71
N VAL A 124 9.95 -14.44 0.43
CA VAL A 124 11.01 -14.94 -0.46
C VAL A 124 12.11 -13.89 -0.66
N ASP A 125 11.73 -12.64 -0.86
CA ASP A 125 12.69 -11.54 -1.01
C ASP A 125 13.49 -11.35 0.28
N ASP A 126 12.85 -11.47 1.45
CA ASP A 126 13.52 -11.38 2.74
C ASP A 126 14.59 -12.48 2.90
N VAL A 127 14.29 -13.73 2.54
CA VAL A 127 15.26 -14.84 2.53
C VAL A 127 16.39 -14.56 1.53
N ILE A 128 16.08 -14.09 0.32
CA ILE A 128 17.11 -13.74 -0.68
C ILE A 128 18.05 -12.66 -0.14
N MET A 129 17.52 -11.64 0.52
CA MET A 129 18.31 -10.56 1.09
C MET A 129 19.15 -11.00 2.29
N GLU A 130 18.60 -11.83 3.18
CA GLU A 130 19.30 -12.36 4.35
C GLU A 130 20.49 -13.25 3.93
N HIS A 131 20.30 -14.07 2.90
CA HIS A 131 21.30 -15.03 2.41
C HIS A 131 22.07 -14.55 1.18
N TYR A 132 22.01 -13.26 0.84
CA TYR A 132 22.52 -12.71 -0.41
C TYR A 132 23.99 -13.06 -0.70
N GLU A 133 24.86 -12.98 0.31
CA GLU A 133 26.28 -13.31 0.16
C GLU A 133 26.53 -14.81 -0.03
N GLN A 134 25.69 -15.68 0.57
CA GLN A 134 25.76 -17.13 0.36
C GLN A 134 25.31 -17.48 -1.07
N PHE A 135 24.26 -16.82 -1.57
CA PHE A 135 23.81 -16.98 -2.95
C PHE A 135 24.89 -16.55 -3.96
N LYS A 136 25.62 -15.45 -3.70
CA LYS A 136 26.74 -15.02 -4.55
C LYS A 136 27.87 -16.05 -4.62
N GLN A 137 28.17 -16.72 -3.50
CA GLN A 137 29.22 -17.73 -3.42
C GLN A 137 28.78 -19.08 -4.01
N GLY A 138 27.48 -19.25 -4.24
CA GLY A 138 26.86 -20.50 -4.67
C GLY A 138 26.53 -21.39 -3.47
N ILE A 139 25.31 -21.90 -3.40
CA ILE A 139 24.88 -22.84 -2.36
C ILE A 139 25.22 -24.27 -2.81
N PRO A 140 26.07 -25.01 -2.08
CA PRO A 140 26.31 -26.42 -2.37
C PRO A 140 25.00 -27.21 -2.35
N ILE A 141 24.73 -27.98 -3.40
CA ILE A 141 23.51 -28.80 -3.56
C ILE A 141 23.25 -29.71 -2.36
N ALA A 142 24.31 -30.15 -1.67
CA ALA A 142 24.22 -30.98 -0.47
C ALA A 142 23.58 -30.29 0.74
N LEU A 143 23.59 -28.96 0.83
CA LEU A 143 22.93 -28.22 1.92
C LEU A 143 21.42 -28.09 1.70
N MET A 144 20.97 -27.99 0.44
CA MET A 144 19.54 -27.95 0.12
C MET A 144 18.83 -29.29 0.31
N MET A 145 19.55 -30.42 0.23
CA MET A 145 18.95 -31.74 0.45
C MET A 145 18.84 -32.13 1.94
N ASN A 146 19.35 -31.30 2.86
CA ASN A 146 19.19 -31.49 4.31
C ASN A 146 18.12 -30.56 4.91
N GLU A 147 17.34 -29.86 4.08
CA GLU A 147 16.37 -28.83 4.50
C GLU A 147 15.06 -29.36 5.12
N GLU A 148 14.92 -30.66 5.38
CA GLU A 148 13.79 -31.15 6.22
C GLU A 148 13.86 -30.56 7.65
N ASP A 149 15.05 -30.13 8.11
CA ASP A 149 15.23 -29.56 9.46
C ASP A 149 15.12 -28.02 9.52
N THR A 150 15.22 -27.31 8.39
CA THR A 150 15.26 -25.82 8.37
C THR A 150 13.87 -25.19 8.21
N GLU A 151 12.94 -25.91 7.56
CA GLU A 151 11.51 -25.54 7.55
C GLU A 151 10.96 -25.39 8.98
N MET A 152 11.42 -26.19 9.94
CA MET A 152 10.92 -26.19 11.32
C MET A 152 11.43 -25.02 12.18
N SER A 153 12.62 -24.47 11.87
CA SER A 153 13.24 -23.40 12.69
C SER A 153 12.99 -21.98 12.17
N ASN A 154 12.57 -21.82 10.91
CA ASN A 154 12.30 -20.50 10.35
C ASN A 154 10.97 -19.95 10.87
N VAL A 155 11.05 -19.02 11.83
CA VAL A 155 9.90 -18.39 12.51
C VAL A 155 8.92 -17.74 11.52
N ASN A 156 9.43 -17.19 10.41
CA ASN A 156 8.58 -16.54 9.40
C ASN A 156 7.82 -17.57 8.55
N TYR A 157 8.45 -18.69 8.20
CA TYR A 157 7.79 -19.81 7.51
C TYR A 157 6.70 -20.45 8.39
N GLN A 158 6.99 -20.65 9.69
CA GLN A 158 6.00 -21.16 10.64
C GLN A 158 4.82 -20.21 10.81
N LYS A 159 5.06 -18.89 10.80
CA LYS A 159 4.00 -17.86 10.84
C LYS A 159 3.15 -17.87 9.58
N TYR A 160 3.76 -18.04 8.40
CA TYR A 160 3.06 -18.20 7.12
C TYR A 160 2.21 -19.47 7.09
N LYS A 161 2.78 -20.62 7.48
CA LYS A 161 2.09 -21.91 7.55
C LYS A 161 0.89 -21.87 8.49
N LYS A 162 1.07 -21.29 9.69
CA LYS A 162 -0.02 -21.07 10.65
C LYS A 162 -1.13 -20.19 10.08
N THR A 163 -0.78 -19.15 9.30
CA THR A 163 -1.77 -18.28 8.64
C THR A 163 -2.55 -19.02 7.55
N ILE A 164 -1.95 -19.99 6.85
CA ILE A 164 -2.64 -20.84 5.87
C ILE A 164 -3.56 -21.85 6.55
N GLU A 165 -3.10 -22.44 7.66
CA GLU A 165 -3.86 -23.41 8.46
C GLU A 165 -5.07 -22.73 9.14
N ASP A 166 -4.89 -21.54 9.74
CA ASP A 166 -5.95 -20.77 10.39
C ASP A 166 -7.00 -20.23 9.39
N ASN A 167 -6.62 -20.04 8.12
CA ASN A 167 -7.52 -19.56 7.06
C ASN A 167 -8.26 -20.69 6.30
N GLY A 168 -8.10 -21.96 6.70
CA GLY A 168 -8.90 -23.09 6.19
C GLY A 168 -8.72 -23.42 4.70
N LEU A 169 -7.67 -22.93 4.04
CA LEU A 169 -7.49 -23.08 2.59
C LEU A 169 -7.33 -24.55 2.15
N ILE A 170 -6.91 -25.43 3.07
CA ILE A 170 -6.70 -26.86 2.80
C ILE A 170 -8.04 -27.61 2.67
N GLU A 171 -9.10 -27.22 3.37
CA GLU A 171 -10.41 -27.88 3.24
C GLU A 171 -11.17 -27.48 1.98
N GLN A 172 -10.97 -26.26 1.45
CA GLN A 172 -11.62 -25.85 0.19
C GLN A 172 -10.99 -26.51 -1.05
N VAL A 173 -9.68 -26.71 -1.09
CA VAL A 173 -8.99 -27.28 -2.27
C VAL A 173 -9.22 -28.80 -2.40
N VAL A 174 -9.43 -29.52 -1.29
CA VAL A 174 -9.70 -30.97 -1.30
C VAL A 174 -11.14 -31.28 -1.72
N GLN A 175 -12.08 -30.35 -1.56
CA GLN A 175 -13.47 -30.54 -1.97
C GLN A 175 -13.68 -30.25 -3.46
N GLU A 176 -12.96 -29.28 -4.03
CA GLU A 176 -13.06 -28.93 -5.46
C GLU A 176 -12.42 -29.95 -6.42
N THR A 177 -11.62 -30.90 -5.91
CA THR A 177 -10.98 -31.95 -6.73
C THR A 177 -11.70 -33.30 -6.71
N LYS A 178 -12.85 -33.41 -6.02
CA LYS A 178 -13.65 -34.66 -5.99
C LYS A 178 -14.90 -34.63 -6.87
N ASP A 179 -15.31 -33.45 -7.35
CA ASP A 179 -16.48 -33.28 -8.21
C ASP A 179 -16.07 -32.72 -9.59
N GLU A 180 -15.22 -33.46 -10.32
CA GLU A 180 -15.17 -33.47 -11.80
C GLU A 180 -15.21 -34.91 -12.31
#